data_AF-A0A959ZWZ0-F1
#
_entry.id   AF-A0A959ZWZ0-F1
#
_cell.length_a   1.000
_cell.length_b   1.000
_cell.length_c   1.000
_cell.angle_alpha   90.00
_cell.angle_beta   90.00
_cell.angle_gamma   90.00
#
_symmetry.space_group_name_H-M   'P 1'
#
loop_
_entity.id
_entity.type
_entity.pdbx_description
1 polymer ?
#
loop_
_entity_poly.entity_id
_entity_poly.type
_entity_poly.pdbx_seq_one_letter_code
_entity_poly.pdbx_strand_id
1 'polypeptide(L)'
;MTRSATALVAAALACAAAAGGCGLGPGVASEGRAELRVTREFGTVPMVSATLDDPTESDTVVRMLDANAEIETSYGGNFVDSIDGFAGSTSGGGSEDWFFFVNGYYSDIGSGETRVRPGDRIWWDYRYWSAAYRVPAVVGSWPEPFLHGYEGRTPATVVQCLAVRSTCEEVVGSLDVAGVDARLETPAEPAATPRDLRVLVGPWDAIRDDAAADQLSSGPGTSGVYGSFVSCAAGERFAVDDSRGRTTATLAGAGVVAAVREGRDQPTWIVSGTDDEGVAAAASLLGSDELRDRYAVAVADGEEIPLPSEDVPGESGAGCR
;
A
#
# COMPACT_ATOMS: atom_id res chain seq x y z
N MET A 1 -74.21 64.14 4.40
CA MET A 1 -73.07 64.44 3.51
C MET A 1 -72.17 63.22 3.47
N THR A 2 -71.97 62.72 2.26
CA THR A 2 -71.17 61.56 1.82
C THR A 2 -69.75 61.51 2.39
N ARG A 3 -69.28 60.30 2.78
CA ARG A 3 -68.21 59.59 2.05
C ARG A 3 -67.89 58.21 2.68
N SER A 4 -67.87 57.23 1.79
CA SER A 4 -67.35 55.87 1.93
C SER A 4 -65.87 55.84 2.34
N ALA A 5 -65.38 54.75 2.92
CA ALA A 5 -64.64 53.72 2.17
C ALA A 5 -63.88 52.71 3.08
N THR A 6 -63.84 51.47 2.57
CA THR A 6 -62.78 50.45 2.66
C THR A 6 -62.59 49.61 3.93
N ALA A 7 -62.85 48.31 3.74
CA ALA A 7 -62.47 47.18 4.58
C ALA A 7 -60.96 46.88 4.48
N LEU A 8 -60.41 46.21 5.49
CA LEU A 8 -59.31 45.25 5.31
C LEU A 8 -59.21 44.30 6.52
N VAL A 9 -59.43 43.02 6.21
CA VAL A 9 -59.22 41.85 7.08
C VAL A 9 -57.72 41.59 7.13
N ALA A 10 -57.13 41.64 8.33
CA ALA A 10 -55.75 41.22 8.55
C ALA A 10 -55.72 39.74 8.94
N ALA A 11 -55.41 38.87 7.98
CA ALA A 11 -55.04 37.49 8.22
C ALA A 11 -53.58 37.43 8.69
N ALA A 12 -53.34 37.04 9.94
CA ALA A 12 -52.01 36.80 10.47
C ALA A 12 -51.52 35.42 9.99
N LEU A 13 -50.66 35.40 8.96
CA LEU A 13 -49.85 34.24 8.62
C LEU A 13 -48.66 34.16 9.58
N ALA A 14 -48.67 33.13 10.44
CA ALA A 14 -47.50 32.71 11.18
C ALA A 14 -46.53 31.97 10.24
N CYS A 15 -45.53 32.68 9.73
CA CYS A 15 -44.39 32.05 9.07
C CYS A 15 -43.47 31.44 10.14
N ALA A 16 -43.57 30.12 10.35
CA ALA A 16 -42.53 29.36 11.03
C ALA A 16 -41.33 29.26 10.07
N ALA A 17 -40.33 30.12 10.28
CA ALA A 17 -39.05 30.01 9.60
C ALA A 17 -38.29 28.78 10.13
N ALA A 18 -38.29 27.69 9.38
CA ALA A 18 -37.29 26.65 9.54
C ALA A 18 -35.94 27.24 9.13
N ALA A 19 -35.13 27.61 10.12
CA ALA A 19 -33.73 27.99 9.91
C ALA A 19 -32.95 26.73 9.50
N GLY A 20 -33.02 26.35 8.22
CA GLY A 20 -32.01 25.51 7.61
C GLY A 20 -30.74 26.33 7.49
N GLY A 21 -29.89 26.29 8.51
CA GLY A 21 -28.55 26.85 8.41
C GLY A 21 -27.83 26.18 7.24
N CYS A 22 -27.27 26.98 6.34
CA CYS A 22 -26.22 26.53 5.41
C CYS A 22 -24.97 26.20 6.25
N GLY A 23 -25.03 25.12 7.02
CA GLY A 23 -23.91 24.59 7.75
C GLY A 23 -23.06 23.76 6.81
N LEU A 24 -21.78 24.11 6.67
CA LEU A 24 -20.74 23.21 6.21
C LEU A 24 -20.62 22.08 7.26
N GLY A 25 -21.57 21.14 7.22
CA GLY A 25 -21.51 19.92 8.01
C GLY A 25 -20.48 18.95 7.45
N PRO A 26 -20.13 17.88 8.19
CA PRO A 26 -19.10 16.92 7.78
C PRO A 26 -19.38 16.19 6.46
N GLY A 27 -20.59 16.35 5.90
CA GLY A 27 -21.07 15.61 4.74
C GLY A 27 -21.81 14.36 5.16
N VAL A 28 -22.10 13.50 4.18
CA VAL A 28 -22.77 12.22 4.42
C VAL A 28 -21.77 11.21 5.00
N ALA A 29 -22.14 10.53 6.08
CA ALA A 29 -21.39 9.40 6.61
C ALA A 29 -21.64 8.15 5.76
N SER A 30 -20.59 7.37 5.52
CA SER A 30 -20.68 6.09 4.82
C SER A 30 -20.45 4.96 5.81
N GLU A 31 -21.37 4.00 5.90
CA GLU A 31 -21.26 2.89 6.87
C GLU A 31 -19.98 2.07 6.68
N GLY A 32 -19.32 1.75 7.80
CA GLY A 32 -18.16 0.85 7.84
C GLY A 32 -16.99 1.44 8.63
N ARG A 33 -15.78 0.88 8.44
CA ARG A 33 -14.62 1.24 9.25
C ARG A 33 -13.39 1.44 8.39
N ALA A 34 -12.58 2.45 8.70
CA ALA A 34 -11.22 2.61 8.23
C ALA A 34 -10.21 2.37 9.36
N GLU A 35 -9.01 1.93 9.02
CA GLU A 35 -7.89 1.67 9.93
C GLU A 35 -6.76 2.66 9.69
N LEU A 36 -6.12 3.10 10.78
CA LEU A 36 -4.88 3.86 10.77
C LEU A 36 -3.79 3.10 11.51
N ARG A 37 -2.63 2.99 10.87
CA ARG A 37 -1.38 2.51 11.46
C ARG A 37 -0.30 3.55 11.27
N VAL A 38 0.48 3.80 12.31
CA VAL A 38 1.69 4.62 12.25
C VAL A 38 2.85 3.77 12.76
N THR A 39 3.91 3.68 11.97
CA THR A 39 5.10 2.90 12.28
C THR A 39 6.37 3.70 11.98
N ARG A 40 7.51 3.16 12.41
CA ARG A 40 8.84 3.60 11.96
C ARG A 40 9.64 2.39 11.51
N GLU A 41 10.73 2.66 10.82
CA GLU A 41 11.73 1.67 10.42
C GLU A 41 11.10 0.60 9.52
N PHE A 42 10.44 1.06 8.45
CA PHE A 42 9.82 0.18 7.45
C PHE A 42 8.78 -0.76 8.06
N GLY A 43 7.96 -0.24 8.97
CA GLY A 43 6.91 -0.98 9.65
C GLY A 43 7.32 -1.75 10.89
N THR A 44 8.62 -1.83 11.21
CA THR A 44 9.13 -2.67 12.28
C THR A 44 8.76 -2.15 13.67
N VAL A 45 8.65 -0.84 13.84
CA VAL A 45 8.36 -0.21 15.14
C VAL A 45 6.97 0.43 15.12
N PRO A 46 5.94 -0.21 15.70
CA PRO A 46 4.60 0.37 15.77
C PRO A 46 4.54 1.54 16.75
N MET A 47 3.76 2.57 16.41
CA MET A 47 3.51 3.76 17.23
C MET A 47 2.03 3.95 17.54
N VAL A 48 1.20 4.00 16.50
CA VAL A 48 -0.24 4.27 16.62
C VAL A 48 -1.03 3.20 15.89
N SER A 49 -2.15 2.79 16.48
CA SER A 49 -3.16 1.95 15.86
C SER A 49 -4.53 2.49 16.24
N ALA A 50 -5.31 2.89 15.25
CA ALA A 50 -6.62 3.50 15.46
C ALA A 50 -7.62 3.10 14.37
N THR A 51 -8.90 3.36 14.64
CA THR A 51 -9.99 3.10 13.70
C THR A 51 -10.91 4.31 13.63
N LEU A 52 -11.48 4.55 12.45
CA LEU A 52 -12.53 5.53 12.23
C LEU A 52 -13.78 4.79 11.75
N ASP A 53 -14.85 4.86 12.55
CA ASP A 53 -16.15 4.34 12.18
C ASP A 53 -16.95 5.39 11.39
N ASP A 54 -17.67 4.91 10.39
CA ASP A 54 -18.59 5.65 9.52
C ASP A 54 -18.01 6.95 8.93
N PRO A 55 -16.87 6.90 8.20
CA PRO A 55 -16.19 8.09 7.70
C PRO A 55 -17.11 8.96 6.83
N THR A 56 -16.92 10.27 6.98
CA THR A 56 -17.68 11.33 6.32
C THR A 56 -16.90 11.93 5.14
N GLU A 57 -17.56 12.72 4.31
CA GLU A 57 -16.90 13.38 3.17
C GLU A 57 -15.80 14.38 3.56
N SER A 58 -15.82 14.84 4.82
CA SER A 58 -14.83 15.75 5.39
C SER A 58 -13.67 15.03 6.10
N ASP A 59 -13.73 13.71 6.25
CA ASP A 59 -12.65 12.94 6.83
C ASP A 59 -11.53 12.73 5.80
N THR A 60 -10.36 13.24 6.15
CA THR A 60 -9.15 13.14 5.35
C THR A 60 -8.06 12.43 6.14
N VAL A 61 -7.09 11.86 5.44
CA VAL A 61 -6.01 11.09 6.07
C VAL A 61 -5.32 11.91 7.18
N VAL A 62 -5.03 13.19 6.93
CA VAL A 62 -4.40 14.05 7.96
C VAL A 62 -5.31 14.32 9.15
N ARG A 63 -6.64 14.44 8.95
CA ARG A 63 -7.59 14.65 10.05
C ARG A 63 -7.76 13.39 10.90
N MET A 64 -7.77 12.22 10.26
CA MET A 64 -7.76 10.94 10.97
C MET A 64 -6.46 10.79 11.77
N LEU A 65 -5.32 11.19 11.21
CA LEU A 65 -4.04 11.18 11.92
C LEU A 65 -4.02 12.17 13.10
N ASP A 66 -4.41 13.43 12.89
CA ASP A 66 -4.47 14.50 13.91
C ASP A 66 -5.39 14.14 15.09
N ALA A 67 -6.45 13.36 14.83
CA ALA A 67 -7.33 12.87 15.88
C ALA A 67 -6.68 11.81 16.80
N ASN A 68 -5.56 11.21 16.38
CA ASN A 68 -4.95 10.05 17.05
C ASN A 68 -3.45 10.21 17.39
N ALA A 69 -2.80 11.28 16.93
CA ALA A 69 -1.39 11.56 17.16
C ALA A 69 -1.13 13.08 17.20
N GLU A 70 -0.06 13.50 17.87
CA GLU A 70 0.38 14.89 17.81
C GLU A 70 1.14 15.14 16.51
N ILE A 71 0.64 16.02 15.64
CA ILE A 71 1.26 16.29 14.35
C ILE A 71 1.67 17.74 14.16
N GLU A 72 2.76 17.92 13.42
CA GLU A 72 3.12 19.20 12.81
C GLU A 72 2.93 19.08 11.30
N THR A 73 2.37 20.10 10.66
CA THR A 73 2.07 20.06 9.23
C THR A 73 2.48 21.35 8.53
N SER A 74 2.80 21.21 7.26
CA SER A 74 3.09 22.31 6.35
C SER A 74 2.17 22.24 5.11
N TYR A 75 2.27 23.26 4.25
CA TYR A 75 1.49 23.37 3.01
C TYR A 75 -0.04 23.20 3.20
N GLY A 76 -0.58 23.71 4.31
CA GLY A 76 -2.02 23.67 4.60
C GLY A 76 -2.54 22.30 5.05
N GLY A 77 -1.67 21.44 5.62
CA GLY A 77 -2.04 20.11 6.08
C GLY A 77 -1.82 19.00 5.05
N ASN A 78 -1.29 19.35 3.87
CA ASN A 78 -1.00 18.37 2.81
C ASN A 78 0.31 17.59 3.03
N PHE A 79 1.20 18.13 3.86
CA PHE A 79 2.46 17.52 4.21
C PHE A 79 2.57 17.45 5.73
N VAL A 80 2.92 16.27 6.25
CA VAL A 80 3.10 16.03 7.68
C VAL A 80 4.59 16.10 7.97
N ASP A 81 5.01 17.11 8.72
CA ASP A 81 6.41 17.33 9.07
C ASP A 81 6.84 16.47 10.27
N SER A 82 5.91 16.13 11.18
CA SER A 82 6.20 15.39 12.40
C SER A 82 4.99 14.61 12.89
N ILE A 83 5.23 13.46 13.52
CA ILE A 83 4.22 12.69 14.27
C ILE A 83 4.84 12.26 15.60
N ASP A 84 4.18 12.58 16.71
CA ASP A 84 4.58 12.28 18.09
C ASP A 84 6.06 12.63 18.39
N GLY A 85 6.50 13.78 17.87
CA GLY A 85 7.85 14.32 18.08
C GLY A 85 8.94 13.76 17.15
N PHE A 86 8.61 12.85 16.23
CA PHE A 86 9.53 12.40 15.18
C PHE A 86 9.38 13.26 13.95
N ALA A 87 10.25 14.26 13.82
CA ALA A 87 10.26 15.16 12.67
C ALA A 87 10.96 14.54 11.45
N GLY A 88 10.42 14.81 10.27
CA GLY A 88 11.09 14.64 8.99
C GLY A 88 12.35 15.49 8.93
N SER A 89 13.44 14.91 8.45
CA SER A 89 14.77 15.53 8.46
C SER A 89 15.15 16.03 7.07
N THR A 90 14.29 16.83 6.44
CA THR A 90 14.59 17.43 5.12
C THR A 90 15.62 18.57 5.19
N SER A 91 15.85 19.15 6.38
CA SER A 91 16.87 20.18 6.61
C SER A 91 18.03 19.65 7.46
N GLY A 92 19.27 19.95 7.05
CA GLY A 92 20.50 19.53 7.77
C GLY A 92 21.17 18.25 7.26
N GLY A 93 20.71 17.67 6.15
CA GLY A 93 21.32 16.47 5.56
C GLY A 93 20.76 15.15 6.11
N GLY A 94 19.63 15.21 6.82
CA GLY A 94 18.86 14.03 7.17
C GLY A 94 18.23 13.39 5.94
N SER A 95 17.80 12.15 6.09
CA SER A 95 17.31 11.31 4.98
C SER A 95 16.14 10.46 5.42
N GLU A 96 15.45 10.90 6.48
CA GLU A 96 14.31 10.22 7.07
C GLU A 96 13.09 11.13 7.01
N ASP A 97 11.94 10.59 6.61
CA ASP A 97 10.71 11.36 6.46
C ASP A 97 9.48 10.45 6.58
N TRP A 98 8.31 11.08 6.70
CA TRP A 98 7.02 10.41 6.76
C TRP A 98 6.43 10.18 5.38
N PHE A 99 6.05 8.93 5.12
CA PHE A 99 5.32 8.55 3.92
C PHE A 99 4.05 7.81 4.32
N PHE A 100 3.02 7.89 3.49
CA PHE A 100 1.79 7.16 3.74
C PHE A 100 1.28 6.42 2.53
N PHE A 101 0.59 5.33 2.84
CA PHE A 101 -0.07 4.44 1.91
C PHE A 101 -1.55 4.39 2.24
N VAL A 102 -2.37 4.28 1.19
CA VAL A 102 -3.79 3.92 1.32
C VAL A 102 -3.98 2.62 0.57
N ASN A 103 -4.40 1.57 1.26
CA ASN A 103 -4.62 0.24 0.70
C ASN A 103 -3.40 -0.26 -0.09
N GLY A 104 -2.19 0.02 0.42
CA GLY A 104 -0.92 -0.41 -0.18
C GLY A 104 -0.42 0.47 -1.32
N TYR A 105 -1.15 1.51 -1.72
CA TYR A 105 -0.71 2.47 -2.73
C TYR A 105 -0.05 3.67 -2.07
N TYR A 106 1.12 4.05 -2.56
CA TYR A 106 1.70 5.34 -2.22
C TYR A 106 0.78 6.47 -2.71
N SER A 107 0.43 7.39 -1.82
CA SER A 107 -0.44 8.49 -2.20
C SER A 107 0.27 9.51 -3.10
N ASP A 108 -0.30 9.75 -4.27
CA ASP A 108 0.16 10.76 -5.23
C ASP A 108 -0.28 12.19 -4.85
N ILE A 109 -1.19 12.32 -3.88
CA ILE A 109 -1.75 13.59 -3.40
C ILE A 109 -1.53 13.74 -1.89
N GLY A 110 -1.59 14.99 -1.41
CA GLY A 110 -1.39 15.30 0.01
C GLY A 110 -2.41 14.63 0.93
N SER A 111 -2.02 14.38 2.18
CA SER A 111 -2.87 13.74 3.19
C SER A 111 -4.10 14.58 3.57
N GLY A 112 -4.02 15.90 3.37
CA GLY A 112 -5.15 16.84 3.51
C GLY A 112 -6.20 16.74 2.41
N GLU A 113 -5.84 16.23 1.23
CA GLU A 113 -6.74 16.05 0.08
C GLU A 113 -7.22 14.61 -0.06
N THR A 114 -6.52 13.66 0.56
CA THR A 114 -6.86 12.24 0.52
C THR A 114 -8.03 11.95 1.46
N ARG A 115 -9.21 11.66 0.89
CA ARG A 115 -10.40 11.30 1.65
C ARG A 115 -10.31 9.87 2.20
N VAL A 116 -10.71 9.69 3.45
CA VAL A 116 -10.86 8.37 4.09
C VAL A 116 -12.19 7.73 3.68
N ARG A 117 -12.18 6.46 3.33
CA ARG A 117 -13.35 5.68 2.93
C ARG A 117 -13.51 4.45 3.83
N PRO A 118 -14.74 3.90 3.95
CA PRO A 118 -14.92 2.62 4.60
C PRO A 118 -14.09 1.54 3.91
N GLY A 119 -13.40 0.71 4.71
CA GLY A 119 -12.49 -0.33 4.25
C GLY A 119 -11.05 0.13 4.04
N ASP A 120 -10.76 1.44 4.11
CA ASP A 120 -9.39 1.92 3.91
C ASP A 120 -8.48 1.47 5.06
N ARG A 121 -7.32 0.91 4.70
CA ARG A 121 -6.14 0.82 5.55
C ARG A 121 -5.17 1.93 5.18
N ILE A 122 -5.03 2.87 6.10
CA ILE A 122 -4.09 3.98 6.02
C ILE A 122 -2.87 3.62 6.84
N TRP A 123 -1.70 3.63 6.21
CA TRP A 123 -0.45 3.31 6.87
C TRP A 123 0.57 4.42 6.67
N TRP A 124 1.00 5.02 7.77
CA TRP A 124 2.13 5.96 7.83
C TRP A 124 3.38 5.24 8.30
N ASP A 125 4.51 5.48 7.65
CA ASP A 125 5.80 4.95 8.08
C ASP A 125 6.88 6.03 8.01
N TYR A 126 7.66 6.15 9.09
CA TYR A 126 8.87 6.97 9.16
C TYR A 126 10.08 6.15 8.74
N ARG A 127 10.74 6.55 7.66
CA ARG A 127 11.83 5.74 7.08
C ARG A 127 12.91 6.54 6.39
N TYR A 128 14.06 5.90 6.25
CA TYR A 128 15.14 6.37 5.39
C TYR A 128 14.72 6.32 3.91
N TRP A 129 14.79 7.46 3.21
CA TRP A 129 14.28 7.58 1.85
C TRP A 129 15.36 7.68 0.77
N SER A 130 16.65 7.85 1.09
CA SER A 130 17.63 8.08 0.01
C SER A 130 17.84 6.88 -0.91
N ALA A 131 17.65 5.66 -0.41
CA ALA A 131 17.71 4.44 -1.23
C ALA A 131 16.49 4.30 -2.14
N ALA A 132 15.32 4.74 -1.66
CA ALA A 132 14.06 4.75 -2.41
C ALA A 132 13.25 5.98 -2.04
N TYR A 133 13.40 7.05 -2.82
CA TYR A 133 12.67 8.30 -2.56
C TYR A 133 11.17 8.04 -2.52
N ARG A 134 10.70 7.21 -3.45
CA ARG A 134 9.31 6.78 -3.53
C ARG A 134 9.26 5.25 -3.62
N VAL A 135 8.38 4.65 -2.83
CA VAL A 135 7.99 3.25 -2.94
C VAL A 135 6.56 3.22 -3.46
N PRO A 136 6.31 2.87 -4.73
CA PRO A 136 4.98 3.08 -5.34
C PRO A 136 3.85 2.22 -4.78
N ALA A 137 4.18 1.01 -4.31
CA ALA A 137 3.23 0.05 -3.76
C ALA A 137 3.91 -0.82 -2.69
N VAL A 138 3.13 -1.31 -1.72
CA VAL A 138 3.61 -2.15 -0.61
C VAL A 138 2.63 -3.29 -0.32
N VAL A 139 3.15 -4.38 0.26
CA VAL A 139 2.36 -5.57 0.59
C VAL A 139 1.59 -5.43 1.93
N GLY A 140 2.00 -4.49 2.78
CA GLY A 140 1.53 -4.32 4.17
C GLY A 140 0.07 -3.99 4.39
N SER A 141 -0.65 -3.69 3.31
CA SER A 141 -2.09 -3.43 3.36
C SER A 141 -2.93 -4.57 2.77
N TRP A 142 -2.37 -5.76 2.55
CA TRP A 142 -3.16 -6.93 2.18
C TRP A 142 -4.40 -7.08 3.09
N PRO A 143 -5.59 -7.41 2.57
CA PRO A 143 -5.95 -7.59 1.16
C PRO A 143 -6.54 -6.32 0.49
N GLU A 144 -6.50 -5.17 1.16
CA GLU A 144 -7.25 -3.97 0.75
C GLU A 144 -6.97 -3.41 -0.65
N PRO A 145 -5.75 -3.50 -1.23
CA PRO A 145 -5.57 -3.10 -2.61
C PRO A 145 -6.58 -3.80 -3.54
N PHE A 146 -6.94 -5.06 -3.26
CA PHE A 146 -7.84 -5.86 -4.07
C PHE A 146 -9.32 -5.70 -3.72
N LEU A 147 -9.64 -5.48 -2.44
CA LEU A 147 -11.03 -5.33 -1.97
C LEU A 147 -11.58 -3.92 -2.17
N HIS A 148 -10.82 -2.93 -1.71
CA HIS A 148 -11.28 -1.53 -1.65
C HIS A 148 -10.52 -0.63 -2.62
N GLY A 149 -9.39 -1.09 -3.15
CA GLY A 149 -8.65 -0.40 -4.19
C GLY A 149 -8.11 0.95 -3.73
N TYR A 150 -8.01 1.92 -4.63
CA TYR A 150 -7.43 3.22 -4.35
C TYR A 150 -8.22 4.34 -5.03
N GLU A 151 -8.37 5.48 -4.36
CA GLU A 151 -9.17 6.63 -4.80
C GLU A 151 -10.65 6.30 -5.14
N GLY A 152 -11.23 5.31 -4.45
CA GLY A 152 -12.61 4.87 -4.69
C GLY A 152 -12.80 4.07 -5.98
N ARG A 153 -11.72 3.49 -6.51
CA ARG A 153 -11.76 2.55 -7.63
C ARG A 153 -11.21 1.21 -7.17
N THR A 154 -11.95 0.15 -7.43
CA THR A 154 -11.53 -1.24 -7.23
C THR A 154 -11.36 -1.90 -8.60
N PRO A 155 -10.12 -2.02 -9.11
CA PRO A 155 -9.85 -2.72 -10.36
C PRO A 155 -10.23 -4.20 -10.30
N ALA A 156 -10.38 -4.84 -11.45
CA ALA A 156 -10.45 -6.30 -11.49
C ALA A 156 -9.09 -6.90 -11.06
N THR A 157 -9.11 -8.12 -10.51
CA THR A 157 -7.90 -8.85 -10.12
C THR A 157 -7.63 -9.98 -11.11
N VAL A 158 -6.40 -10.06 -11.62
CA VAL A 158 -5.93 -11.10 -12.52
C VAL A 158 -4.72 -11.79 -11.90
N VAL A 159 -4.76 -13.11 -11.80
CA VAL A 159 -3.61 -13.93 -11.43
C VAL A 159 -3.03 -14.52 -12.71
N GLN A 160 -1.81 -14.17 -13.07
CA GLN A 160 -1.08 -14.79 -14.19
C GLN A 160 -0.14 -15.87 -13.65
N CYS A 161 -0.41 -17.09 -14.07
CA CYS A 161 0.28 -18.28 -13.61
C CYS A 161 1.32 -18.75 -14.62
N LEU A 162 2.58 -18.59 -14.26
CA LEU A 162 3.77 -19.15 -14.91
C LEU A 162 4.51 -20.14 -13.99
N ALA A 163 3.95 -20.45 -12.82
CA ALA A 163 4.44 -21.45 -11.89
C ALA A 163 3.73 -22.81 -12.06
N VAL A 164 4.06 -23.76 -11.18
CA VAL A 164 3.24 -24.96 -10.98
C VAL A 164 1.80 -24.57 -10.65
N ARG A 165 0.85 -25.16 -11.37
CA ARG A 165 -0.58 -24.81 -11.30
C ARG A 165 -1.15 -24.78 -9.88
N SER A 166 -0.79 -25.74 -9.03
CA SER A 166 -1.29 -25.80 -7.64
C SER A 166 -0.87 -24.59 -6.82
N THR A 167 0.33 -24.05 -7.07
CA THR A 167 0.83 -22.83 -6.40
C THR A 167 0.01 -21.61 -6.80
N CYS A 168 -0.37 -21.49 -8.07
CA CYS A 168 -1.24 -20.41 -8.52
C CYS A 168 -2.68 -20.57 -7.99
N GLU A 169 -3.17 -21.80 -7.88
CA GLU A 169 -4.47 -22.10 -7.26
C GLU A 169 -4.47 -21.76 -5.76
N GLU A 170 -3.35 -21.91 -5.06
CA GLU A 170 -3.16 -21.43 -3.68
C GLU A 170 -3.25 -19.90 -3.59
N VAL A 171 -2.57 -19.17 -4.47
CA VAL A 171 -2.68 -17.70 -4.56
C VAL A 171 -4.14 -17.26 -4.78
N VAL A 172 -4.85 -17.91 -5.71
CA VAL A 172 -6.28 -17.64 -5.94
C VAL A 172 -7.11 -17.99 -4.70
N GLY A 173 -6.79 -19.08 -4.01
CA GLY A 173 -7.44 -19.48 -2.76
C GLY A 173 -7.27 -18.44 -1.65
N SER A 174 -6.07 -17.88 -1.46
CA SER A 174 -5.84 -16.81 -0.49
C SER A 174 -6.63 -15.53 -0.82
N LEU A 175 -6.77 -15.21 -2.11
CA LEU A 175 -7.61 -14.10 -2.57
C LEU A 175 -9.11 -14.37 -2.31
N ASP A 176 -9.60 -15.57 -2.60
CA ASP A 176 -11.00 -15.97 -2.35
C ASP A 176 -11.34 -15.95 -0.85
N VAL A 177 -10.46 -16.45 0.01
CA VAL A 177 -10.60 -16.37 1.48
C VAL A 177 -10.67 -14.92 1.94
N ALA A 178 -9.93 -14.02 1.30
CA ALA A 178 -9.98 -12.59 1.56
C ALA A 178 -11.23 -11.91 0.96
N GLY A 179 -12.05 -12.60 0.17
CA GLY A 179 -13.26 -12.07 -0.47
C GLY A 179 -13.01 -11.42 -1.84
N VAL A 180 -11.87 -11.67 -2.47
CA VAL A 180 -11.49 -11.13 -3.78
C VAL A 180 -11.79 -12.15 -4.87
N ASP A 181 -12.66 -11.80 -5.82
CA ASP A 181 -12.87 -12.58 -7.04
C ASP A 181 -11.75 -12.31 -8.05
N ALA A 182 -10.85 -13.27 -8.22
CA ALA A 182 -9.68 -13.17 -9.08
C ALA A 182 -9.76 -14.12 -10.27
N ARG A 183 -9.46 -13.58 -11.46
CA ARG A 183 -9.41 -14.39 -12.69
C ARG A 183 -8.04 -15.01 -12.85
N LEU A 184 -7.97 -16.34 -12.84
CA LEU A 184 -6.75 -17.09 -13.15
C LEU A 184 -6.52 -17.17 -14.66
N GLU A 185 -5.35 -16.76 -15.10
CA GLU A 185 -4.83 -16.88 -16.46
C GLU A 185 -3.55 -17.72 -16.46
N THR A 186 -3.37 -18.56 -17.47
CA THR A 186 -2.13 -19.34 -17.69
C THR A 186 -1.52 -18.96 -19.04
N PRO A 187 -0.98 -17.74 -19.18
CA PRO A 187 -0.38 -17.32 -20.43
C PRO A 187 0.94 -18.06 -20.68
N ALA A 188 1.41 -18.07 -21.93
CA ALA A 188 2.72 -18.65 -22.25
C ALA A 188 3.89 -17.76 -21.78
N GLU A 189 3.65 -16.45 -21.74
CA GLU A 189 4.60 -15.40 -21.32
C GLU A 189 3.82 -14.36 -20.51
N PRO A 190 4.46 -13.61 -19.60
CA PRO A 190 3.79 -12.54 -18.86
C PRO A 190 3.17 -11.49 -19.79
N ALA A 191 1.99 -11.00 -19.42
CA ALA A 191 1.29 -9.95 -20.18
C ALA A 191 0.85 -8.81 -19.26
N ALA A 192 1.20 -7.58 -19.62
CA ALA A 192 0.83 -6.39 -18.85
C ALA A 192 -0.70 -6.20 -18.80
N THR A 193 -1.20 -5.81 -17.63
CA THR A 193 -2.62 -5.47 -17.40
C THR A 193 -2.74 -4.09 -16.76
N PRO A 194 -2.45 -2.99 -17.49
CA PRO A 194 -2.26 -1.65 -16.90
C PRO A 194 -3.47 -1.10 -16.12
N ARG A 195 -4.67 -1.66 -16.35
CA ARG A 195 -5.93 -1.24 -15.71
C ARG A 195 -6.42 -2.16 -14.61
N ASP A 196 -5.84 -3.35 -14.48
CA ASP A 196 -6.26 -4.39 -13.55
C ASP A 196 -5.14 -4.65 -12.55
N LEU A 197 -5.51 -4.97 -11.31
CA LEU A 197 -4.54 -5.47 -10.33
C LEU A 197 -4.04 -6.84 -10.77
N ARG A 198 -2.73 -6.99 -10.85
CA ARG A 198 -2.09 -8.20 -11.36
C ARG A 198 -1.33 -8.89 -10.25
N VAL A 199 -1.51 -10.20 -10.10
CA VAL A 199 -0.61 -11.06 -9.34
C VAL A 199 0.14 -11.95 -10.34
N LEU A 200 1.44 -11.72 -10.49
CA LEU A 200 2.31 -12.47 -11.37
C LEU A 200 3.02 -13.55 -10.55
N VAL A 201 2.74 -14.81 -10.87
CA VAL A 201 3.19 -15.98 -10.09
C VAL A 201 4.09 -16.84 -10.97
N GLY A 202 5.36 -17.00 -10.60
CA GLY A 202 6.32 -17.78 -11.40
C GLY A 202 7.74 -17.73 -10.84
N PRO A 203 8.59 -18.71 -11.16
CA PRO A 203 10.03 -18.59 -10.88
C PRO A 203 10.60 -17.37 -11.61
N TRP A 204 11.66 -16.78 -11.05
CA TRP A 204 12.21 -15.54 -11.58
C TRP A 204 12.59 -15.63 -13.06
N ASP A 205 13.17 -16.75 -13.49
CA ASP A 205 13.55 -16.99 -14.89
C ASP A 205 12.39 -16.89 -15.90
N ALA A 206 11.16 -17.20 -15.47
CA ALA A 206 9.95 -17.19 -16.29
C ALA A 206 9.25 -15.82 -16.32
N ILE A 207 9.52 -14.95 -15.35
CA ILE A 207 8.80 -13.67 -15.21
C ILE A 207 9.68 -12.43 -15.39
N ARG A 208 11.01 -12.57 -15.35
CA ARG A 208 11.95 -11.44 -15.38
C ARG A 208 11.88 -10.55 -16.62
N ASP A 209 11.37 -11.07 -17.74
CA ASP A 209 11.21 -10.29 -18.97
C ASP A 209 9.92 -9.42 -18.96
N ASP A 210 9.08 -9.54 -17.94
CA ASP A 210 7.95 -8.63 -17.70
C ASP A 210 8.44 -7.27 -17.21
N ALA A 211 7.94 -6.18 -17.81
CA ALA A 211 8.36 -4.82 -17.50
C ALA A 211 8.11 -4.39 -16.03
N ALA A 212 7.07 -4.91 -15.39
CA ALA A 212 6.85 -4.64 -13.97
C ALA A 212 7.80 -5.45 -13.10
N ALA A 213 7.96 -6.75 -13.38
CA ALA A 213 8.85 -7.63 -12.64
C ALA A 213 10.32 -7.16 -12.71
N ASP A 214 10.81 -6.78 -13.90
CA ASP A 214 12.20 -6.34 -14.12
C ASP A 214 12.60 -5.09 -13.31
N GLN A 215 11.63 -4.34 -12.78
CA GLN A 215 11.94 -3.26 -11.84
C GLN A 215 12.70 -3.76 -10.61
N LEU A 216 12.48 -5.01 -10.18
CA LEU A 216 13.24 -5.64 -9.09
C LEU A 216 14.75 -5.67 -9.38
N SER A 217 15.15 -5.89 -10.64
CA SER A 217 16.55 -5.85 -11.09
C SER A 217 17.18 -4.45 -10.98
N SER A 218 16.36 -3.41 -10.97
CA SER A 218 16.79 -2.01 -10.91
C SER A 218 16.98 -1.49 -9.48
N GLY A 219 16.71 -2.32 -8.48
CA GLY A 219 16.86 -1.99 -7.06
C GLY A 219 15.76 -1.10 -6.48
N PRO A 220 15.85 -0.77 -5.18
CA PRO A 220 14.77 -0.15 -4.42
C PRO A 220 14.38 1.24 -4.91
N GLY A 221 15.30 1.98 -5.55
CA GLY A 221 15.02 3.30 -6.11
C GLY A 221 13.98 3.29 -7.24
N THR A 222 13.84 2.16 -7.93
CA THR A 222 12.85 1.97 -9.00
C THR A 222 11.67 1.12 -8.53
N SER A 223 11.93 -0.06 -7.96
CA SER A 223 10.87 -1.00 -7.57
C SER A 223 10.19 -0.64 -6.25
N GLY A 224 10.89 0.05 -5.35
CA GLY A 224 10.51 0.18 -3.96
C GLY A 224 10.79 -1.07 -3.10
N VAL A 225 11.41 -2.11 -3.68
CA VAL A 225 11.72 -3.38 -3.03
C VAL A 225 13.21 -3.43 -2.69
N TYR A 226 13.51 -3.68 -1.41
CA TYR A 226 14.88 -3.74 -0.88
C TYR A 226 15.46 -5.15 -1.00
N GLY A 227 15.59 -5.59 -2.25
CA GLY A 227 16.16 -6.86 -2.63
C GLY A 227 15.98 -7.11 -4.12
N SER A 228 16.76 -8.03 -4.66
CA SER A 228 16.77 -8.33 -6.09
C SER A 228 17.19 -9.77 -6.37
N PHE A 229 16.73 -10.33 -7.48
CA PHE A 229 17.24 -11.60 -7.96
C PHE A 229 18.58 -11.39 -8.66
N VAL A 230 19.58 -12.20 -8.31
CA VAL A 230 20.95 -12.12 -8.85
C VAL A 230 21.38 -13.49 -9.38
N SER A 231 22.17 -13.49 -10.45
CA SER A 231 22.70 -14.71 -11.05
C SER A 231 24.08 -15.04 -10.49
N CYS A 232 24.20 -16.16 -9.78
CA CYS A 232 25.46 -16.64 -9.24
C CYS A 232 25.94 -17.89 -9.99
N ALA A 233 27.21 -18.26 -9.83
CA ALA A 233 27.75 -19.50 -10.41
C ALA A 233 26.99 -20.77 -9.96
N ALA A 234 26.37 -20.72 -8.78
CA ALA A 234 25.59 -21.81 -8.19
C ALA A 234 24.09 -21.77 -8.56
N GLY A 235 23.65 -20.84 -9.41
CA GLY A 235 22.24 -20.63 -9.77
C GLY A 235 21.73 -19.24 -9.40
N GLU A 236 20.44 -19.01 -9.65
CA GLU A 236 19.74 -17.79 -9.20
C GLU A 236 19.69 -17.73 -7.66
N ARG A 237 19.86 -16.53 -7.13
CA ARG A 237 19.79 -16.22 -5.70
C ARG A 237 18.97 -14.96 -5.51
N PHE A 238 18.48 -14.74 -4.29
CA PHE A 238 17.86 -13.48 -3.89
C PHE A 238 18.80 -12.69 -2.98
N ALA A 239 19.24 -11.53 -3.44
CA ALA A 239 19.97 -10.55 -2.64
C ALA A 239 19.00 -9.79 -1.74
N VAL A 240 19.27 -9.77 -0.44
CA VAL A 240 18.50 -8.98 0.55
C VAL A 240 19.27 -7.70 0.85
N ASP A 241 18.58 -6.56 0.81
CA ASP A 241 19.18 -5.26 1.08
C ASP A 241 18.72 -4.67 2.42
N ASP A 242 19.63 -3.91 3.04
CA ASP A 242 19.34 -3.09 4.22
C ASP A 242 18.56 -1.81 3.86
N SER A 243 18.22 -1.02 4.88
CA SER A 243 17.45 0.22 4.70
C SER A 243 18.14 1.26 3.79
N ARG A 244 19.44 1.11 3.53
CA ARG A 244 20.28 1.96 2.69
C ARG A 244 20.49 1.39 1.28
N GLY A 245 19.83 0.27 0.95
CA GLY A 245 19.96 -0.40 -0.34
C GLY A 245 21.30 -1.13 -0.51
N ARG A 246 21.94 -1.52 0.60
CA ARG A 246 23.18 -2.32 0.56
C ARG A 246 22.82 -3.78 0.80
N THR A 247 23.29 -4.66 -0.06
CA THR A 247 23.08 -6.10 0.10
C THR A 247 23.76 -6.62 1.37
N THR A 248 22.97 -7.25 2.24
CA THR A 248 23.40 -7.85 3.52
C THR A 248 23.51 -9.36 3.45
N ALA A 249 22.69 -10.00 2.60
CA ALA A 249 22.68 -11.45 2.42
C ALA A 249 22.35 -11.85 0.97
N THR A 250 22.66 -13.09 0.62
CA THR A 250 22.27 -13.69 -0.66
C THR A 250 21.75 -15.11 -0.41
N LEU A 251 20.49 -15.35 -0.76
CA LEU A 251 19.72 -16.52 -0.35
C LEU A 251 19.44 -17.45 -1.53
N ALA A 252 19.54 -18.75 -1.30
CA ALA A 252 19.10 -19.80 -2.24
C ALA A 252 17.71 -20.30 -1.83
N GLY A 253 16.95 -20.88 -2.76
CA GLY A 253 15.59 -21.39 -2.47
C GLY A 253 14.65 -20.31 -1.93
N ALA A 254 14.90 -19.05 -2.26
CA ALA A 254 14.19 -17.93 -1.68
C ALA A 254 12.90 -17.65 -2.45
N GLY A 255 11.82 -17.41 -1.72
CA GLY A 255 10.56 -16.85 -2.20
C GLY A 255 10.45 -15.37 -1.90
N VAL A 256 9.67 -14.62 -2.68
CA VAL A 256 9.43 -13.19 -2.49
C VAL A 256 7.98 -12.85 -2.82
N VAL A 257 7.33 -12.11 -1.91
CA VAL A 257 6.09 -11.37 -2.16
C VAL A 257 6.40 -9.89 -2.14
N ALA A 258 6.19 -9.24 -3.28
CA ALA A 258 6.44 -7.81 -3.44
C ALA A 258 5.33 -7.14 -4.24
N ALA A 259 5.19 -5.82 -4.11
CA ALA A 259 4.31 -5.03 -4.95
C ALA A 259 5.13 -3.94 -5.66
N VAL A 260 4.99 -3.87 -6.98
CA VAL A 260 5.67 -2.89 -7.84
C VAL A 260 4.64 -2.16 -8.69
N ARG A 261 4.99 -0.99 -9.24
CA ARG A 261 4.06 -0.21 -10.08
C ARG A 261 4.81 0.48 -11.21
N GLU A 262 4.53 0.07 -12.44
CA GLU A 262 5.08 0.71 -13.63
C GLU A 262 4.33 2.02 -13.94
N GLY A 263 5.01 3.16 -13.77
CA GLY A 263 4.45 4.47 -14.11
C GLY A 263 3.13 4.76 -13.38
N ARG A 264 2.01 4.74 -14.12
CA ARG A 264 0.66 5.01 -13.59
C ARG A 264 -0.27 3.80 -13.61
N ASP A 265 0.24 2.63 -13.97
CA ASP A 265 -0.53 1.40 -14.04
C ASP A 265 -1.02 0.97 -12.66
N GLN A 266 -1.93 0.01 -12.62
CA GLN A 266 -2.25 -0.65 -11.35
C GLN A 266 -1.02 -1.47 -10.86
N PRO A 267 -0.83 -1.59 -9.54
CA PRO A 267 0.23 -2.41 -8.97
C PRO A 267 0.23 -3.83 -9.53
N THR A 268 1.43 -4.32 -9.82
CA THR A 268 1.68 -5.74 -10.01
C THR A 268 2.27 -6.29 -8.72
N TRP A 269 1.57 -7.25 -8.12
CA TRP A 269 2.09 -8.10 -7.07
C TRP A 269 2.91 -9.22 -7.69
N ILE A 270 4.12 -9.40 -7.20
CA ILE A 270 5.06 -10.43 -7.63
C ILE A 270 5.08 -11.49 -6.55
N VAL A 271 4.74 -12.73 -6.92
CA VAL A 271 4.90 -13.93 -6.09
C VAL A 271 5.90 -14.80 -6.83
N SER A 272 7.16 -14.69 -6.46
CA SER A 272 8.28 -15.27 -7.20
C SER A 272 9.24 -16.00 -6.29
N GLY A 273 10.18 -16.73 -6.88
CA GLY A 273 11.26 -17.39 -6.17
C GLY A 273 12.42 -17.77 -7.07
N THR A 274 13.52 -18.18 -6.47
CA THR A 274 14.71 -18.67 -7.17
C THR A 274 14.50 -20.04 -7.81
N ASP A 275 13.46 -20.75 -7.37
CA ASP A 275 12.99 -22.04 -7.87
C ASP A 275 11.51 -22.24 -7.50
N ASP A 276 10.91 -23.35 -7.94
CA ASP A 276 9.49 -23.67 -7.69
C ASP A 276 9.15 -23.77 -6.18
N GLU A 277 10.10 -24.20 -5.34
CA GLU A 277 9.89 -24.31 -3.90
C GLU A 277 9.85 -22.92 -3.25
N GLY A 278 10.73 -22.00 -3.66
CA GLY A 278 10.69 -20.59 -3.28
C GLY A 278 9.38 -19.91 -3.71
N VAL A 279 8.90 -20.17 -4.93
CA VAL A 279 7.61 -19.62 -5.39
C VAL A 279 6.45 -20.14 -4.54
N ALA A 280 6.46 -21.43 -4.18
CA ALA A 280 5.45 -22.01 -3.30
C ALA A 280 5.50 -21.40 -1.90
N ALA A 281 6.69 -21.23 -1.31
CA ALA A 281 6.86 -20.58 -0.02
C ALA A 281 6.35 -19.13 -0.04
N ALA A 282 6.61 -18.38 -1.13
CA ALA A 282 6.07 -17.03 -1.31
C ALA A 282 4.54 -17.01 -1.42
N ALA A 283 3.95 -17.95 -2.15
CA ALA A 283 2.50 -18.06 -2.29
C ALA A 283 1.81 -18.26 -0.94
N SER A 284 2.40 -19.09 -0.06
CA SER A 284 1.87 -19.35 1.29
C SER A 284 1.91 -18.14 2.22
N LEU A 285 2.68 -17.09 1.91
CA LEU A 285 2.66 -15.83 2.66
C LEU A 285 1.40 -15.00 2.39
N LEU A 286 0.67 -15.24 1.29
CA LEU A 286 -0.54 -14.47 1.00
C LEU A 286 -1.66 -14.83 1.99
N GLY A 287 -2.21 -13.81 2.66
CA GLY A 287 -3.22 -13.99 3.70
C GLY A 287 -2.66 -14.18 5.11
N SER A 288 -1.34 -14.13 5.26
CA SER A 288 -0.63 -14.25 6.52
C SER A 288 -0.49 -12.88 7.22
N ASP A 289 -0.31 -12.88 8.55
CA ASP A 289 -0.09 -11.64 9.32
C ASP A 289 1.31 -11.06 9.07
N GLU A 290 2.19 -11.86 8.49
CA GLU A 290 3.59 -11.59 8.19
C GLU A 290 3.75 -10.52 7.11
N LEU A 291 2.74 -10.34 6.25
CA LEU A 291 2.71 -9.24 5.30
C LEU A 291 2.42 -7.89 5.98
N ARG A 292 1.71 -7.87 7.12
CA ARG A 292 1.21 -6.64 7.75
C ARG A 292 2.33 -5.65 8.02
N ASP A 293 2.10 -4.40 7.62
CA ASP A 293 3.04 -3.29 7.80
C ASP A 293 4.43 -3.59 7.17
N ARG A 294 4.50 -4.40 6.09
CA ARG A 294 5.75 -4.65 5.33
C ARG A 294 5.73 -4.01 3.95
N TYR A 295 6.91 -3.61 3.48
CA TYR A 295 7.09 -3.09 2.12
C TYR A 295 7.06 -4.25 1.10
N ALA A 296 7.89 -5.26 1.35
CA ALA A 296 7.88 -6.57 0.72
C ALA A 296 8.39 -7.61 1.74
N VAL A 297 8.22 -8.89 1.44
CA VAL A 297 8.67 -10.00 2.30
C VAL A 297 9.35 -11.05 1.44
N ALA A 298 10.54 -11.47 1.85
CA ALA A 298 11.18 -12.68 1.35
C ALA A 298 10.97 -13.84 2.33
N VAL A 299 11.13 -15.07 1.86
CA VAL A 299 11.16 -16.28 2.68
C VAL A 299 12.28 -17.17 2.22
N ALA A 300 13.09 -17.69 3.14
CA ALA A 300 14.13 -18.67 2.85
C ALA A 300 14.31 -19.58 4.06
N ASP A 301 14.56 -20.87 3.82
CA ASP A 301 14.69 -21.89 4.88
C ASP A 301 13.50 -21.91 5.88
N GLY A 302 12.31 -21.47 5.43
CA GLY A 302 11.10 -21.38 6.24
C GLY A 302 11.04 -20.16 7.17
N GLU A 303 11.97 -19.21 7.08
CA GLU A 303 11.97 -17.97 7.84
C GLU A 303 11.51 -16.80 6.97
N GLU A 304 10.57 -15.98 7.47
CA GLU A 304 10.20 -14.74 6.80
C GLU A 304 11.22 -13.63 7.08
N ILE A 305 11.52 -12.87 6.04
CA ILE A 305 12.50 -11.80 6.06
C ILE A 305 11.81 -10.54 5.53
N PRO A 306 11.55 -9.54 6.38
CA PRO A 306 11.03 -8.26 5.89
C PRO A 306 12.06 -7.58 4.99
N LEU A 307 11.60 -6.88 3.96
CA LEU A 307 12.47 -6.12 3.07
C LEU A 307 12.14 -4.62 3.24
N PRO A 308 13.08 -3.77 3.70
CA PRO A 308 14.49 -4.06 4.00
C PRO A 308 14.71 -4.89 5.27
N SER A 309 15.87 -5.53 5.37
CA SER A 309 16.34 -6.24 6.58
C SER A 309 17.77 -5.84 6.97
N GLU A 310 18.00 -5.62 8.27
CA GLU A 310 19.32 -5.28 8.82
C GLU A 310 20.12 -6.51 9.26
N ASP A 311 19.46 -7.63 9.61
CA ASP A 311 20.09 -8.82 10.19
C ASP A 311 19.57 -10.10 9.52
N VAL A 312 20.23 -10.54 8.45
CA VAL A 312 19.93 -11.83 7.79
C VAL A 312 21.18 -12.70 7.77
N PRO A 313 21.15 -13.91 8.37
CA PRO A 313 22.21 -14.90 8.18
C PRO A 313 22.31 -15.26 6.69
N GLY A 314 23.45 -15.00 6.04
CA GLY A 314 23.63 -15.30 4.63
C GLY A 314 25.08 -15.25 4.19
N GLU A 315 25.36 -15.81 3.00
CA GLU A 315 26.71 -15.74 2.41
C GLU A 315 26.96 -14.33 1.86
N SER A 316 28.16 -13.79 2.10
CA SER A 316 28.62 -12.59 1.40
C SER A 316 28.73 -12.90 -0.09
N GLY A 317 27.94 -12.22 -0.94
CA GLY A 317 27.71 -12.50 -2.38
C GLY A 317 28.91 -12.38 -3.33
N ALA A 318 30.11 -12.84 -2.93
CA ALA A 318 31.27 -12.91 -3.79
C ALA A 318 31.01 -13.84 -4.99
N GLY A 319 30.89 -13.24 -6.19
CA GLY A 319 30.75 -13.98 -7.45
C GLY A 319 29.34 -14.02 -8.06
N CYS A 320 28.39 -13.27 -7.50
CA CYS A 320 27.07 -13.04 -8.11
C CYS A 320 27.10 -11.81 -9.05
N ARG A 321 26.27 -11.84 -10.10
CA ARG A 321 26.07 -10.75 -11.07
C ARG A 321 24.62 -10.37 -11.17
#